data_AF-A0A2N0PPZ3-F1
#
_entry.id   AF-A0A2N0PPZ3-F1
#
_cell.length_a   1.000
_cell.length_b   1.000
_cell.length_c   1.000
_cell.angle_alpha   90.00
_cell.angle_beta   90.00
_cell.angle_gamma   90.00
#
_symmetry.space_group_name_H-M   'P 1'
#
loop_
_entity.id
_entity.type
_entity.pdbx_description
1 polymer ?
#
loop_
_entity_poly.entity_id
_entity_poly.type
_entity_poly.pdbx_seq_one_letter_code
_entity_poly.pdbx_strand_id
1 'polypeptide(L)'
;MRITSIFYVIVLLSLYSTIINAAPATSAVPTLEKRQETEQDPDFNTNIFTSFKPLEVTASPITREYTLTLAKTELAPDGFSRQVWTSNGQYPGPMIRANKGDQIVIHVQNNLGDFTTIHWHGIFQRGTTFYDGVAGQTQCLIATGTTFTYNFTGGEQYGTYWW
;
A
#
# COMPACT_ATOMS: atom_id res chain seq x y z
N MET A 1 65.16 20.82 -35.10
CA MET A 1 65.36 22.28 -34.96
C MET A 1 64.72 22.67 -33.62
N ARG A 2 65.45 22.75 -32.49
CA ARG A 2 66.28 23.88 -32.00
C ARG A 2 65.46 25.19 -31.99
N ILE A 3 64.87 25.61 -30.85
CA ILE A 3 65.43 26.36 -29.67
C ILE A 3 65.62 27.88 -29.94
N THR A 4 65.00 28.72 -29.07
CA THR A 4 65.28 30.11 -28.56
C THR A 4 63.93 30.88 -28.38
N SER A 5 63.75 31.95 -27.59
CA SER A 5 64.34 32.45 -26.31
C SER A 5 63.33 33.44 -25.67
N ILE A 6 62.96 33.32 -24.38
CA ILE A 6 63.46 34.07 -23.19
C ILE A 6 63.33 35.62 -23.27
N PHE A 7 62.54 36.21 -22.35
CA PHE A 7 62.85 37.34 -21.42
C PHE A 7 61.56 37.66 -20.61
N TYR A 8 61.40 37.22 -19.35
CA TYR A 8 61.87 37.81 -18.07
C TYR A 8 61.26 39.17 -17.64
N VAL A 9 60.35 39.13 -16.66
CA VAL A 9 60.20 40.15 -15.61
C VAL A 9 60.02 39.43 -14.27
N ILE A 10 60.90 39.71 -13.30
CA ILE A 10 60.83 39.21 -11.93
C ILE A 10 60.07 40.24 -11.09
N VAL A 11 59.14 39.79 -10.24
CA VAL A 11 58.78 40.52 -9.02
C VAL A 11 58.86 39.54 -7.85
N LEU A 12 59.95 39.66 -7.09
CA LEU A 12 60.08 39.09 -5.75
C LEU A 12 59.22 39.91 -4.79
N LEU A 13 58.44 39.26 -3.92
CA LEU A 13 58.06 39.83 -2.63
C LEU A 13 57.78 38.72 -1.60
N SER A 14 58.28 38.98 -0.40
CA SER A 14 58.50 38.11 0.76
C SER A 14 57.35 37.18 1.18
N LEU A 15 57.76 35.96 1.57
CA LEU A 15 57.03 35.09 2.50
C LEU A 15 56.74 35.84 3.82
N TYR A 16 55.48 35.88 4.23
CA TYR A 16 55.10 36.05 5.63
C TYR A 16 54.16 34.90 6.03
N SER A 17 54.71 33.93 6.76
CA SER A 17 53.94 32.80 7.28
C SER A 17 53.23 33.19 8.58
N THR A 18 52.04 33.77 8.50
CA THR A 18 51.14 33.86 9.65
C THR A 18 50.44 32.51 9.85
N ILE A 19 50.99 31.70 10.76
CA ILE A 19 50.31 30.52 11.29
C ILE A 19 49.10 31.01 12.09
N ILE A 20 47.91 30.92 11.51
CA ILE A 20 46.67 31.05 12.27
C ILE A 20 46.47 29.71 12.99
N ASN A 21 46.80 29.66 14.28
CA ASN A 21 46.35 28.58 15.14
C ASN A 21 44.83 28.66 15.24
N ALA A 22 44.12 27.81 14.50
CA ALA A 22 42.71 27.57 14.73
C ALA A 22 42.57 26.94 16.13
N ALA A 23 42.01 27.70 17.07
CA ALA A 23 41.58 27.13 18.34
C ALA A 23 40.56 26.01 18.03
N PRO A 24 40.60 24.86 18.73
CA PRO A 24 39.64 23.79 18.50
C PRO A 24 38.24 24.32 18.81
N ALA A 25 37.39 24.39 17.80
CA ALA A 25 35.99 24.71 17.97
C ALA A 25 35.35 23.58 18.77
N THR A 26 35.15 23.80 20.08
CA THR A 26 34.34 22.94 20.93
C THR A 26 32.89 23.08 20.52
N SER A 27 32.48 22.29 19.52
CA SER A 27 31.07 22.09 19.21
C SER A 27 30.44 21.28 20.34
N ALA A 28 30.03 21.99 21.38
CA ALA A 28 29.03 21.50 22.32
C ALA A 28 27.73 21.31 21.54
N VAL A 29 27.58 20.13 20.93
CA VAL A 29 26.28 19.65 20.44
C VAL A 29 25.38 19.67 21.67
N PRO A 30 24.28 20.45 21.68
CA PRO A 30 23.36 20.41 22.80
C PRO A 30 22.79 18.99 22.82
N THR A 31 23.13 18.24 23.88
CA THR A 31 22.51 16.95 24.13
C THR A 31 21.01 17.18 24.14
N LEU A 32 20.27 16.51 23.26
CA LEU A 32 18.81 16.55 23.29
C LEU A 32 18.38 16.03 24.67
N GLU A 33 17.97 16.95 25.54
CA GLU A 33 17.46 16.60 26.85
C GLU A 33 16.24 15.72 26.61
N LYS A 34 16.38 14.45 27.00
CA LYS A 34 15.37 13.44 26.74
C LYS A 34 14.12 13.89 27.48
N ARG A 35 13.05 14.25 26.75
CA ARG A 35 11.77 14.65 27.36
C ARG A 35 11.42 13.62 28.41
N GLN A 36 11.48 14.04 29.68
CA GLN A 36 11.18 13.18 30.80
C GLN A 36 9.66 13.15 30.92
N GLU A 37 9.04 12.14 30.31
CA GLU A 37 7.63 11.81 30.54
C GLU A 37 7.49 11.24 31.95
N THR A 38 7.58 12.13 32.95
CA THR A 38 7.53 11.81 34.38
C THR A 38 6.31 12.39 35.11
N GLU A 39 5.45 13.12 34.40
CA GLU A 39 4.09 13.38 34.86
C GLU A 39 3.12 12.66 33.93
N GLN A 40 2.57 11.56 34.44
CA GLN A 40 1.28 11.09 33.97
C GLN A 40 0.25 12.14 34.37
N ASP A 41 -0.35 12.79 33.37
CA ASP A 41 -1.43 13.76 33.55
C ASP A 41 -2.49 13.16 34.48
N PRO A 42 -2.79 13.80 35.63
CA PRO A 42 -3.72 13.26 36.63
C PRO A 42 -5.16 13.14 36.09
N ASP A 43 -5.50 13.89 35.03
CA ASP A 43 -6.79 13.79 34.34
C ASP A 43 -6.77 12.72 33.22
N PHE A 44 -5.59 12.20 32.83
CA PHE A 44 -5.46 11.16 31.81
C PHE A 44 -5.74 9.77 32.37
N ASN A 45 -7.04 9.50 32.53
CA ASN A 45 -7.56 8.23 33.02
C ASN A 45 -7.38 7.08 32.00
N THR A 46 -6.26 6.38 32.07
CA THR A 46 -5.98 5.18 31.27
C THR A 46 -6.98 4.03 31.48
N ASN A 47 -7.79 4.06 32.55
CA ASN A 47 -8.85 3.07 32.78
C ASN A 47 -10.01 3.17 31.78
N ILE A 48 -10.08 4.21 30.95
CA ILE A 48 -10.98 4.20 29.79
C ILE A 48 -10.68 2.97 28.90
N PHE A 49 -9.40 2.61 28.75
CA PHE A 49 -8.98 1.47 27.93
C PHE A 49 -9.07 0.12 28.64
N THR A 50 -9.03 0.06 29.97
CA THR A 50 -9.15 -1.21 30.73
C THR A 50 -10.56 -1.80 30.66
N SER A 51 -11.57 -0.99 30.31
CA SER A 51 -12.96 -1.43 30.12
C SER A 51 -13.22 -2.17 28.80
N PHE A 52 -12.35 -2.04 27.78
CA PHE A 52 -12.51 -2.75 26.51
C PHE A 52 -12.03 -4.19 26.61
N LYS A 53 -12.90 -5.09 27.11
CA LYS A 53 -12.75 -6.52 26.81
C LYS A 53 -12.99 -6.70 25.29
N PRO A 54 -12.03 -7.21 24.50
CA PRO A 54 -12.29 -7.53 23.10
C PRO A 54 -13.46 -8.51 22.99
N LEU A 55 -14.33 -8.30 22.00
CA LEU A 55 -15.39 -9.26 21.70
C LEU A 55 -14.75 -10.60 21.31
N GLU A 56 -15.08 -11.66 22.03
CA GLU A 56 -14.63 -12.99 21.65
C GLU A 56 -15.32 -13.41 20.35
N VAL A 57 -14.52 -13.85 19.37
CA VAL A 57 -15.01 -14.30 18.07
C VAL A 57 -15.62 -15.69 18.25
N THR A 58 -16.91 -15.74 18.55
CA THR A 58 -17.66 -16.99 18.78
C THR A 58 -18.12 -17.69 17.50
N ALA A 59 -18.04 -17.01 16.35
CA ALA A 59 -18.42 -17.59 15.06
C ALA A 59 -17.30 -18.49 14.52
N SER A 60 -17.59 -19.79 14.36
CA SER A 60 -16.73 -20.69 13.60
C SER A 60 -16.62 -20.26 12.14
N PRO A 61 -15.47 -20.47 11.46
CA PRO A 61 -15.33 -20.20 10.05
C PRO A 61 -16.37 -20.92 9.18
N ILE A 62 -16.91 -20.21 8.20
CA ILE A 62 -17.84 -20.73 7.19
C ILE A 62 -17.35 -20.44 5.78
N THR A 63 -17.87 -21.17 4.79
CA THR A 63 -17.75 -20.79 3.39
C THR A 63 -18.73 -19.66 3.07
N ARG A 64 -18.25 -18.62 2.40
CA ARG A 64 -19.06 -17.56 1.80
C ARG A 64 -18.87 -17.57 0.30
N GLU A 65 -19.97 -17.75 -0.40
CA GLU A 65 -20.00 -17.94 -1.84
C GLU A 65 -20.70 -16.75 -2.51
N TYR A 66 -20.06 -16.21 -3.53
CA TYR A 66 -20.51 -15.02 -4.26
C TYR A 66 -20.43 -15.25 -5.76
N THR A 67 -21.34 -14.61 -6.50
CA THR A 67 -21.28 -14.55 -7.97
C THR A 67 -21.17 -13.10 -8.40
N LEU A 68 -20.16 -12.82 -9.23
CA LEU A 68 -19.86 -11.51 -9.82
C LEU A 68 -20.00 -11.62 -11.34
N THR A 69 -21.17 -11.25 -11.86
CA THR A 69 -21.43 -11.17 -13.30
C THR A 69 -20.98 -9.80 -13.79
N LEU A 70 -19.85 -9.77 -14.51
CA LEU A 70 -19.24 -8.56 -15.05
C LEU A 70 -19.91 -8.17 -16.37
N ALA A 71 -20.45 -6.97 -16.46
CA ALA A 71 -21.17 -6.50 -17.65
C ALA A 71 -20.95 -4.99 -17.90
N LYS A 72 -21.08 -4.57 -19.17
CA LYS A 72 -21.18 -3.16 -19.54
C LYS A 72 -22.64 -2.71 -19.36
N THR A 73 -22.88 -1.61 -18.65
CA THR A 73 -24.23 -1.13 -18.31
C THR A 73 -24.28 0.39 -18.43
N GLU A 74 -25.32 0.94 -19.06
CA GLU A 74 -25.57 2.39 -19.06
C GLU A 74 -26.02 2.83 -17.66
N LEU A 75 -25.25 3.73 -17.03
CA LEU A 75 -25.54 4.28 -15.71
C LEU A 75 -25.25 5.79 -15.67
N ALA A 76 -25.94 6.50 -14.78
CA ALA A 76 -25.82 7.95 -14.60
C ALA A 76 -25.60 8.33 -13.11
N PRO A 77 -24.51 7.87 -12.46
CA PRO A 77 -24.30 8.06 -11.01
C PRO A 77 -24.13 9.53 -10.57
N ASP A 78 -23.79 10.43 -11.48
CA ASP A 78 -23.71 11.88 -11.30
C ASP A 78 -24.79 12.65 -12.11
N GLY A 79 -25.79 11.93 -12.65
CA GLY A 79 -26.84 12.49 -13.49
C GLY A 79 -26.55 12.48 -15.00
N PHE A 80 -25.36 12.06 -15.46
CA PHE A 80 -25.06 11.93 -16.90
C PHE A 80 -24.81 10.46 -17.32
N SER A 81 -25.63 9.95 -18.25
CA SER A 81 -25.56 8.55 -18.72
C SER A 81 -24.26 8.28 -19.47
N ARG A 82 -23.64 7.14 -19.14
CA ARG A 82 -22.51 6.57 -19.89
C ARG A 82 -22.44 5.06 -19.66
N GLN A 83 -21.75 4.37 -20.55
CA GLN A 83 -21.41 2.98 -20.37
C GLN A 83 -20.39 2.82 -19.22
N VAL A 84 -20.77 2.04 -18.21
CA VAL A 84 -19.95 1.71 -17.03
C VAL A 84 -19.70 0.21 -17.01
N TRP A 85 -18.49 -0.20 -16.62
CA TRP A 85 -18.16 -1.60 -16.33
C TRP A 85 -18.66 -1.88 -14.90
N THR A 86 -19.62 -2.79 -14.78
CA THR A 86 -20.32 -3.10 -13.53
C THR A 86 -20.13 -4.56 -13.14
N SER A 87 -20.39 -4.84 -11.87
CA SER A 87 -20.63 -6.20 -11.40
C SER A 87 -22.06 -6.29 -10.89
N ASN A 88 -22.79 -7.31 -11.32
CA ASN A 88 -24.20 -7.53 -11.00
C ASN A 88 -25.08 -6.29 -11.30
N GLY A 89 -24.76 -5.56 -12.37
CA GLY A 89 -25.45 -4.33 -12.80
C GLY A 89 -25.26 -3.12 -11.88
N GLN A 90 -24.38 -3.21 -10.87
CA GLN A 90 -24.22 -2.20 -9.82
C GLN A 90 -22.89 -1.45 -9.92
N TYR A 91 -22.93 -0.20 -9.50
CA TYR A 91 -21.76 0.65 -9.26
C TYR A 91 -21.97 1.42 -7.94
N PRO A 92 -21.13 1.24 -6.90
CA PRO A 92 -20.05 0.25 -6.79
C PRO A 92 -20.54 -1.21 -6.92
N GLY A 93 -19.60 -2.14 -7.13
CA GLY A 93 -19.91 -3.57 -7.14
C GLY A 93 -20.41 -4.07 -5.77
N PRO A 94 -21.00 -5.28 -5.71
CA PRO A 94 -21.57 -5.82 -4.47
C PRO A 94 -20.51 -6.02 -3.39
N MET A 95 -20.87 -5.70 -2.14
CA MET A 95 -19.97 -5.85 -1.00
C MET A 95 -19.74 -7.32 -0.66
N ILE A 96 -18.49 -7.77 -0.75
CA ILE A 96 -18.04 -9.05 -0.20
C ILE A 96 -17.79 -8.85 1.29
N ARG A 97 -18.45 -9.64 2.14
CA ARG A 97 -18.36 -9.52 3.60
C ARG A 97 -18.03 -10.88 4.22
N ALA A 98 -16.83 -11.00 4.74
CA ALA A 98 -16.33 -12.19 5.43
C ALA A 98 -15.97 -11.88 6.89
N ASN A 99 -16.06 -12.88 7.76
CA ASN A 99 -15.38 -12.87 9.05
C ASN A 99 -13.93 -13.34 8.85
N LYS A 100 -13.06 -13.01 9.81
CA LYS A 100 -11.72 -13.57 9.90
C LYS A 100 -11.78 -15.11 9.88
N GLY A 101 -10.91 -15.75 9.10
CA GLY A 101 -10.84 -17.20 8.95
C GLY A 101 -11.85 -17.84 7.99
N ASP A 102 -12.88 -17.13 7.53
CA ASP A 102 -13.85 -17.68 6.58
C ASP A 102 -13.18 -18.09 5.25
N GLN A 103 -13.77 -19.09 4.58
CA GLN A 103 -13.42 -19.48 3.22
C GLN A 103 -14.23 -18.62 2.25
N ILE A 104 -13.58 -17.94 1.32
CA ILE A 104 -14.22 -17.05 0.35
C ILE A 104 -14.17 -17.73 -1.02
N VAL A 105 -15.33 -17.94 -1.63
CA VAL A 105 -15.51 -18.52 -2.97
C VAL A 105 -16.23 -17.51 -3.84
N ILE A 106 -15.67 -17.18 -5.00
CA ILE A 106 -16.20 -16.12 -5.87
C ILE A 106 -16.17 -16.55 -7.33
N HIS A 107 -17.35 -16.72 -7.91
CA HIS A 107 -17.54 -17.01 -9.33
C HIS A 107 -17.58 -15.70 -10.12
N VAL A 108 -16.48 -15.38 -10.81
CA VAL A 108 -16.42 -14.22 -11.72
C VAL A 108 -16.83 -14.67 -13.11
N GLN A 109 -18.01 -14.26 -13.54
CA GLN A 109 -18.56 -14.53 -14.87
C GLN A 109 -18.28 -13.31 -15.76
N ASN A 110 -17.51 -13.48 -16.83
CA ASN A 110 -17.11 -12.37 -17.70
C ASN A 110 -18.05 -12.21 -18.90
N ASN A 111 -18.95 -11.22 -18.86
CA ASN A 111 -19.82 -10.86 -19.99
C ASN A 111 -19.47 -9.47 -20.57
N LEU A 112 -18.21 -9.04 -20.47
CA LEU A 112 -17.77 -7.72 -20.93
C LEU A 112 -17.54 -7.63 -22.46
N GLY A 113 -17.38 -8.76 -23.14
CA GLY A 113 -16.89 -8.81 -24.53
C GLY A 113 -15.36 -8.64 -24.66
N ASP A 114 -14.68 -8.37 -23.55
CA ASP A 114 -13.23 -8.20 -23.43
C ASP A 114 -12.64 -9.25 -22.47
N PHE A 115 -11.33 -9.47 -22.50
CA PHE A 115 -10.63 -10.27 -21.49
C PHE A 115 -10.47 -9.50 -20.18
N THR A 116 -10.62 -10.16 -19.02
CA THR A 116 -10.55 -9.48 -17.70
C THR A 116 -9.99 -10.36 -16.58
N THR A 117 -9.80 -9.79 -15.39
CA THR A 117 -9.40 -10.48 -14.14
C THR A 117 -9.76 -9.58 -12.95
N ILE A 118 -9.96 -10.16 -11.76
CA ILE A 118 -10.25 -9.42 -10.52
C ILE A 118 -9.12 -9.64 -9.52
N HIS A 119 -8.56 -8.56 -8.98
CA HIS A 119 -7.48 -8.58 -7.98
C HIS A 119 -8.00 -8.20 -6.59
N TRP A 120 -7.68 -9.00 -5.58
CA TRP A 120 -8.22 -8.86 -4.22
C TRP A 120 -7.31 -7.93 -3.39
N HIS A 121 -7.43 -6.62 -3.62
CA HIS A 121 -6.49 -5.63 -3.13
C HIS A 121 -6.28 -5.70 -1.61
N GLY A 122 -5.05 -6.00 -1.21
CA GLY A 122 -4.61 -6.06 0.19
C GLY A 122 -4.80 -7.44 0.86
N ILE A 123 -5.37 -8.44 0.16
CA ILE A 123 -5.39 -9.83 0.64
C ILE A 123 -4.04 -10.49 0.33
N PHE A 124 -3.40 -11.10 1.33
CA PHE A 124 -2.03 -11.62 1.20
C PHE A 124 -1.90 -12.92 0.39
N GLN A 125 -3.00 -13.56 -0.01
CA GLN A 125 -3.05 -14.79 -0.82
C GLN A 125 -2.05 -15.89 -0.38
N ARG A 126 -1.92 -16.10 0.93
CA ARG A 126 -0.96 -17.06 1.52
C ARG A 126 -1.33 -18.48 1.13
N GLY A 127 -0.51 -19.12 0.30
CA GLY A 127 -0.79 -20.44 -0.26
C GLY A 127 -1.80 -20.45 -1.42
N THR A 128 -2.32 -19.28 -1.80
CA THR A 128 -3.38 -19.10 -2.80
C THR A 128 -3.02 -18.06 -3.86
N THR A 129 -1.72 -17.82 -4.11
CA THR A 129 -1.22 -16.78 -5.02
C THR A 129 -1.81 -16.86 -6.44
N PHE A 130 -2.16 -18.06 -6.93
CA PHE A 130 -2.85 -18.26 -8.20
C PHE A 130 -4.29 -17.71 -8.25
N TYR A 131 -4.84 -17.27 -7.12
CA TYR A 131 -6.10 -16.51 -7.00
C TYR A 131 -5.89 -15.00 -6.79
N ASP A 132 -4.66 -14.49 -6.85
CA ASP A 132 -4.41 -13.05 -6.68
C ASP A 132 -4.93 -12.18 -7.83
N GLY A 133 -5.24 -12.76 -8.99
CA GLY A 133 -5.88 -12.02 -10.08
C GLY A 133 -4.97 -11.12 -10.93
N VAL A 134 -3.64 -11.20 -10.79
CA VAL A 134 -2.73 -10.37 -11.59
C VAL A 134 -2.50 -11.01 -12.97
N ALA A 135 -2.99 -10.32 -14.00
CA ALA A 135 -2.93 -10.75 -15.40
C ALA A 135 -1.50 -11.10 -15.84
N GLY A 136 -1.30 -12.31 -16.38
CA GLY A 136 -0.01 -12.78 -16.89
C GLY A 136 1.00 -13.19 -15.81
N GLN A 137 0.75 -12.86 -14.54
CA GLN A 137 1.64 -13.19 -13.42
C GLN A 137 1.12 -14.37 -12.61
N THR A 138 -0.13 -14.30 -12.14
CA THR A 138 -0.73 -15.34 -11.28
C THR A 138 -1.79 -16.16 -12.00
N GLN A 139 -2.38 -15.61 -13.07
CA GLN A 139 -3.31 -16.30 -13.94
C GLN A 139 -3.35 -15.70 -15.36
N CYS A 140 -3.84 -16.48 -16.31
CA CYS A 140 -4.35 -15.94 -17.57
C CYS A 140 -5.64 -15.13 -17.34
N LEU A 141 -5.95 -14.21 -18.25
CA LEU A 141 -7.20 -13.46 -18.24
C LEU A 141 -8.40 -14.40 -18.44
N ILE A 142 -9.50 -14.09 -17.76
CA ILE A 142 -10.81 -14.71 -17.92
C ILE A 142 -11.36 -14.31 -19.30
N ALA A 143 -11.62 -15.30 -20.15
CA ALA A 143 -12.22 -15.08 -21.47
C ALA A 143 -13.67 -14.60 -21.37
N THR A 144 -14.14 -13.85 -22.37
CA THR A 144 -15.56 -13.47 -22.44
C THR A 144 -16.44 -14.72 -22.61
N GLY A 145 -17.57 -14.76 -21.93
CA GLY A 145 -18.48 -15.90 -21.86
C GLY A 145 -18.03 -17.04 -20.93
N THR A 146 -16.90 -16.91 -20.21
CA THR A 146 -16.44 -17.94 -19.27
C THR A 146 -16.51 -17.47 -17.82
N THR A 147 -16.39 -18.44 -16.91
CA THR A 147 -16.37 -18.22 -15.45
C THR A 147 -15.05 -18.68 -14.88
N PHE A 148 -14.46 -17.89 -13.99
CA PHE A 148 -13.34 -18.29 -13.16
C PHE A 148 -13.75 -18.23 -11.69
N THR A 149 -13.43 -19.28 -10.92
CA THR A 149 -13.75 -19.36 -9.49
C THR A 149 -12.50 -19.08 -8.67
N TYR A 150 -12.50 -17.95 -7.97
CA TYR A 150 -11.52 -17.64 -6.94
C TYR A 150 -11.90 -18.37 -5.64
N ASN A 151 -10.93 -18.96 -4.94
CA ASN A 151 -11.19 -19.77 -3.74
C ASN A 151 -10.07 -19.62 -2.70
N PHE A 152 -10.17 -18.63 -1.82
CA PHE A 152 -9.13 -18.27 -0.86
C PHE A 152 -9.69 -17.84 0.50
N THR A 153 -8.86 -17.86 1.54
CA THR A 153 -9.20 -17.27 2.84
C THR A 153 -8.40 -15.98 3.06
N GLY A 154 -9.00 -15.00 3.76
CA GLY A 154 -8.24 -13.88 4.32
C GLY A 154 -7.34 -14.28 5.49
N GLY A 155 -7.49 -15.51 6.00
CA GLY A 155 -6.76 -16.02 7.16
C GLY A 155 -6.97 -15.11 8.37
N GLU A 156 -5.87 -14.59 8.91
CA GLU A 156 -5.86 -13.72 10.08
C GLU A 156 -6.19 -12.25 9.79
N GLN A 157 -6.34 -11.85 8.52
CA GLN A 157 -6.61 -10.46 8.15
C GLN A 157 -8.05 -10.05 8.47
N TYR A 158 -8.20 -8.81 8.92
CA TYR A 158 -9.48 -8.13 9.12
C TYR A 158 -9.31 -6.64 8.85
N GLY A 159 -10.33 -5.99 8.29
CA GLY A 159 -10.28 -4.58 7.89
C GLY A 159 -11.21 -4.29 6.71
N THR A 160 -10.99 -3.15 6.08
CA THR A 160 -11.68 -2.75 4.84
C THR A 160 -10.72 -2.88 3.67
N TYR A 161 -11.15 -3.61 2.64
CA TYR A 161 -10.40 -3.89 1.42
C TYR A 161 -11.30 -3.63 0.19
N TRP A 162 -10.76 -3.79 -1.01
CA TRP A 162 -11.47 -3.59 -2.27
C TRP A 162 -11.00 -4.60 -3.33
N TRP A 163 -11.70 -4.64 -4.46
CA TRP A 163 -11.49 -5.58 -5.56
C TRP A 163 -11.93 -4.95 -6.90
#